data_AF-E4Z2T1-F1
#
_entry.id   AF-E4Z2T1-F1
#
_cell.length_a   1.000
_cell.length_b   1.000
_cell.length_c   1.000
_cell.angle_alpha   90.00
_cell.angle_beta   90.00
_cell.angle_gamma   90.00
#
_symmetry.space_group_name_H-M   'P 1'
#
loop_
_entity.id
_entity.type
_entity.pdbx_description
1 polymer ?
#
loop_
_entity_poly.entity_id
_entity_poly.type
_entity_poly.pdbx_seq_one_letter_code
_entity_poly.pdbx_strand_id
1 'polypeptide(L)'
;TNFGYMNGANFNTNDQTKDLEYQPVVTSYDYDCPLSEEGRITKKLDITRTVVQEILGFSVPDERPADPEIVVYETTLASEAGQLWRNLAQAESFATDKCIAMEWFPTNEGRGQPYGYALYRSQASFPKGNMTLDGMDKSLSGRANIFVNQESMGYKF
;
A
#
# COMPACT_ATOMS: atom_id res chain seq x y z
N THR A 1 -8.84 8.98 -4.64
CA THR A 1 -8.06 8.35 -3.56
C THR A 1 -8.16 6.84 -3.60
N ASN A 2 -7.04 6.14 -3.42
CA ASN A 2 -6.99 4.70 -3.19
C ASN A 2 -7.07 4.40 -1.69
N PHE A 3 -8.27 4.35 -1.12
CA PHE A 3 -8.45 4.14 0.33
C PHE A 3 -8.01 2.74 0.78
N GLY A 4 -7.62 2.61 2.04
CA GLY A 4 -7.25 1.31 2.65
C GLY A 4 -6.10 0.64 1.91
N TYR A 5 -6.31 -0.63 1.53
CA TYR A 5 -5.34 -1.45 0.77
C TYR A 5 -5.71 -1.57 -0.72
N MET A 6 -6.46 -0.61 -1.26
CA MET A 6 -7.00 -0.69 -2.62
C MET A 6 -6.05 -0.12 -3.68
N ASN A 7 -4.83 0.27 -3.31
CA ASN A 7 -3.86 0.76 -4.27
C ASN A 7 -3.33 -0.38 -5.15
N GLY A 8 -3.12 -0.09 -6.43
CA GLY A 8 -2.48 -1.01 -7.35
C GLY A 8 -0.95 -1.00 -7.22
N ALA A 9 -0.31 -1.73 -8.14
CA ALA A 9 1.12 -1.69 -8.35
C ALA A 9 1.43 -1.94 -9.83
N ASN A 10 2.61 -1.50 -10.25
CA ASN A 10 3.20 -1.84 -11.54
C ASN A 10 4.45 -2.69 -11.34
N PHE A 11 4.89 -3.30 -12.44
CA PHE A 11 6.17 -3.98 -12.52
C PHE A 11 6.93 -3.45 -13.73
N ASN A 12 8.18 -3.07 -13.54
CA ASN A 12 9.07 -2.67 -14.62
C ASN A 12 10.37 -3.45 -14.51
N THR A 13 10.96 -3.80 -15.66
CA THR A 13 12.30 -4.39 -15.66
C THR A 13 13.32 -3.29 -15.42
N ASN A 14 14.15 -3.44 -14.39
CA ASN A 14 15.25 -2.54 -14.15
C ASN A 14 16.26 -2.66 -15.31
N ASP A 15 16.54 -1.55 -16.00
CA ASP A 15 17.38 -1.59 -17.20
C ASP A 15 18.83 -2.01 -16.93
N GLN A 16 19.32 -1.81 -15.70
CA GLN A 16 20.69 -2.13 -15.30
C GLN A 16 20.82 -3.56 -14.77
N THR A 17 19.93 -3.96 -13.85
CA THR A 17 20.04 -5.28 -13.20
C THR A 17 19.28 -6.37 -13.97
N LYS A 18 18.36 -5.98 -14.86
CA LYS A 18 17.40 -6.85 -15.55
C LYS A 18 16.40 -7.55 -14.62
N ASP A 19 16.32 -7.13 -13.36
CA ASP A 19 15.34 -7.65 -12.40
C ASP A 19 13.98 -6.99 -12.56
N LEU A 20 12.91 -7.67 -12.15
CA LEU A 20 11.58 -7.08 -12.05
C LEU A 20 11.50 -6.22 -10.78
N GLU A 21 11.19 -4.94 -10.94
CA GLU A 21 11.04 -3.98 -9.86
C GLU A 21 9.55 -3.76 -9.55
N TYR A 22 9.16 -4.00 -8.30
CA TYR A 22 7.81 -3.75 -7.80
C TYR A 22 7.59 -2.26 -7.51
N GLN A 23 6.53 -1.68 -8.05
CA GLN A 23 6.24 -0.25 -7.97
C GLN A 23 4.84 -0.02 -7.42
N PRO A 24 4.66 0.08 -6.08
CA PRO A 24 3.35 0.32 -5.49
C PRO A 24 2.86 1.73 -5.85
N VAL A 25 1.59 1.82 -6.25
CA VAL A 25 0.94 3.11 -6.50
C VAL A 25 0.62 3.78 -5.17
N VAL A 26 0.84 5.09 -5.09
CA VAL A 26 0.55 5.89 -3.88
C VAL A 26 -0.96 5.92 -3.57
N THR A 27 -1.29 6.27 -2.32
CA THR A 27 -2.68 6.43 -1.87
C THR A 27 -3.39 7.54 -2.63
N SER A 28 -2.71 8.67 -2.87
CA SER A 28 -3.30 9.76 -3.66
C SER A 28 -3.61 9.29 -5.06
N TYR A 29 -4.83 9.55 -5.51
CA TYR A 29 -5.22 9.31 -6.90
C TYR A 29 -5.75 10.59 -7.53
N ASP A 30 -5.16 11.73 -7.15
CA ASP A 30 -5.41 13.05 -7.72
C ASP A 30 -5.27 13.05 -9.25
N TYR A 31 -4.27 12.30 -9.73
CA TYR A 31 -3.99 12.07 -11.15
C TYR A 31 -3.71 13.35 -11.95
N ASP A 32 -3.53 14.51 -11.28
CA ASP A 32 -3.55 15.83 -11.91
C ASP A 32 -4.76 15.96 -12.85
N CYS A 33 -5.94 15.49 -12.43
CA CYS A 33 -7.14 15.56 -13.25
C CYS A 33 -7.81 16.95 -13.16
N PRO A 34 -8.85 17.24 -13.97
CA PRO A 34 -9.53 18.55 -13.91
C PRO A 34 -10.04 18.94 -12.52
N LEU A 35 -10.34 17.95 -11.67
CA LEU A 35 -10.63 18.14 -10.26
C LEU A 35 -9.46 17.60 -9.43
N SER A 36 -9.14 18.23 -8.30
CA SER A 36 -8.15 17.64 -7.39
C SER A 36 -8.72 16.43 -6.65
N GLU A 37 -7.88 15.72 -5.90
CA GLU A 37 -8.28 14.58 -5.07
C GLU A 37 -9.41 14.89 -4.09
N GLU A 38 -9.38 16.07 -3.47
CA GLU A 38 -10.45 16.54 -2.58
C GLU A 38 -11.66 17.15 -3.32
N GLY A 39 -11.65 17.17 -4.66
CA GLY A 39 -12.74 17.67 -5.49
C GLY A 39 -12.71 19.17 -5.78
N ARG A 40 -11.59 19.86 -5.50
CA ARG A 40 -11.44 21.28 -5.83
C ARG A 40 -11.27 21.46 -7.32
N ILE A 41 -11.78 22.58 -7.82
CA ILE A 41 -11.67 22.89 -9.24
C ILE A 41 -10.28 23.43 -9.55
N THR A 42 -9.63 22.80 -10.51
CA THR A 42 -8.29 23.21 -10.97
C THR A 42 -8.39 24.07 -12.23
N LYS A 43 -7.27 24.75 -12.57
CA LYS A 43 -7.12 25.46 -13.85
C LYS A 43 -7.35 24.54 -15.06
N LYS A 44 -7.09 23.24 -14.92
CA LYS A 44 -7.28 22.28 -16.00
C LYS A 44 -8.77 22.12 -16.34
N LEU A 45 -9.67 22.14 -15.36
CA LEU A 45 -11.12 22.15 -15.63
C LEU A 45 -11.54 23.39 -16.40
N ASP A 46 -11.05 24.58 -16.02
CA ASP A 46 -11.40 25.82 -16.70
C ASP A 46 -11.00 25.75 -18.18
N ILE A 47 -9.79 25.28 -18.49
CA ILE A 47 -9.32 25.07 -19.85
C ILE A 47 -10.15 24.02 -20.58
N THR A 48 -10.46 22.88 -19.94
CA THR A 48 -11.30 21.84 -20.55
C THR A 48 -12.68 22.37 -20.89
N ARG A 49 -13.29 23.20 -20.04
CA ARG A 49 -14.59 23.83 -20.31
C ARG A 49 -14.53 24.76 -21.53
N THR A 50 -13.50 25.59 -21.63
CA THR A 50 -13.28 26.44 -22.82
C THR A 50 -13.16 25.62 -24.10
N VAL A 51 -12.38 24.53 -24.09
CA VAL A 51 -12.25 23.64 -25.25
C VAL A 51 -13.60 23.02 -25.63
N VAL A 52 -14.35 22.51 -24.65
CA VAL A 52 -15.66 21.89 -24.89
C VAL A 52 -16.68 22.89 -25.46
N GLN A 53 -16.67 24.13 -24.96
CA GLN A 53 -17.62 25.15 -25.37
C GLN A 53 -17.26 25.80 -26.72
N GLU A 54 -16.02 26.26 -26.86
CA GLU A 54 -15.60 27.09 -28.00
C GLU A 54 -15.14 26.24 -29.19
N ILE A 55 -14.49 25.11 -28.94
CA ILE A 55 -13.92 24.28 -30.01
C ILE A 55 -14.90 23.18 -30.41
N LEU A 56 -15.52 22.51 -29.44
CA LEU A 56 -16.43 21.39 -29.71
C LEU A 56 -17.89 21.82 -29.86
N GLY A 57 -18.23 23.07 -29.49
CA GLY A 57 -19.57 23.63 -29.67
C GLY A 57 -20.63 23.07 -28.73
N PHE A 58 -20.24 22.39 -27.65
CA PHE A 58 -21.18 21.90 -26.65
C PHE A 58 -21.55 23.00 -25.65
N SER A 59 -22.81 23.06 -25.23
CA SER A 59 -23.20 23.91 -24.12
C SER A 59 -22.68 23.32 -22.81
N VAL A 60 -22.02 24.15 -21.99
CA VAL A 60 -21.53 23.80 -20.67
C VAL A 60 -22.25 24.68 -19.64
N PRO A 61 -22.81 24.13 -18.55
CA PRO A 61 -23.47 24.93 -17.52
C PRO A 61 -22.51 25.93 -16.89
N ASP A 62 -22.91 27.20 -16.77
CA ASP A 62 -22.13 28.26 -16.10
C ASP A 62 -22.00 28.02 -14.58
N GLU A 63 -22.94 27.26 -14.01
CA GLU A 63 -22.93 26.93 -12.58
C GLU A 63 -21.66 26.18 -12.20
N ARG A 64 -21.01 26.69 -11.14
CA ARG A 64 -19.80 26.11 -10.56
C ARG A 64 -20.08 25.77 -9.11
N PRO A 65 -19.96 24.49 -8.70
CA PRO A 65 -19.99 24.13 -7.30
C PRO A 65 -18.91 24.90 -6.53
N ALA A 66 -19.23 25.30 -5.30
CA ALA A 66 -18.23 25.87 -4.42
C ALA A 66 -17.13 24.83 -4.14
N ASP A 67 -15.88 25.30 -3.99
CA ASP A 67 -14.81 24.44 -3.51
C ASP A 67 -15.18 23.89 -2.12
N PRO A 68 -14.85 22.62 -1.83
CA PRO A 68 -15.00 22.05 -0.50
C PRO A 68 -14.31 22.90 0.57
N GLU A 69 -14.97 23.07 1.72
CA GLU A 69 -14.39 23.79 2.86
C GLU A 69 -13.25 22.99 3.50
N ILE A 70 -12.13 23.66 3.78
CA ILE A 70 -10.99 23.06 4.47
C ILE A 70 -11.12 23.35 5.96
N VAL A 71 -11.25 22.28 6.75
CA VAL A 71 -11.22 22.35 8.21
C VAL A 71 -9.82 21.96 8.70
N VAL A 72 -9.19 22.85 9.46
CA VAL A 72 -7.90 22.59 10.10
C VAL A 72 -8.16 22.11 11.53
N TYR A 73 -7.70 20.91 11.85
CA TYR A 73 -7.77 20.34 13.19
C TYR A 73 -6.47 20.57 13.95
N GLU A 74 -6.55 20.74 15.26
CA GLU A 74 -5.35 20.75 16.10
C GLU A 74 -4.68 19.37 16.13
N THR A 75 -3.35 19.37 16.19
CA THR A 75 -2.58 18.12 16.31
C THR A 75 -2.91 17.44 17.64
N THR A 76 -3.47 16.24 17.56
CA THR A 76 -3.69 15.39 18.72
C THR A 76 -2.61 14.31 18.79
N LEU A 77 -1.90 14.23 19.91
CA LEU A 77 -0.95 13.14 20.14
C LEU A 77 -1.70 11.86 20.51
N ALA A 78 -1.23 10.73 19.99
CA ALA A 78 -1.73 9.43 20.39
C ALA A 78 -1.44 9.20 21.89
N SER A 79 -2.49 9.02 22.69
CA SER A 79 -2.38 8.76 24.13
C SER A 79 -2.18 7.28 24.46
N GLU A 80 -2.45 6.39 23.50
CA GLU A 80 -2.42 4.95 23.67
C GLU A 80 -1.61 4.27 22.55
N ALA A 81 -0.94 3.17 22.88
CA ALA A 81 -0.17 2.39 21.93
C ALA A 81 -0.30 0.89 22.22
N GLY A 82 -0.41 0.09 21.15
CA GLY A 82 -0.42 -1.37 21.22
C GLY A 82 0.94 -1.95 20.83
N GLN A 83 1.50 -2.83 21.67
CA GLN A 83 2.72 -3.56 21.35
C GLN A 83 2.45 -4.61 20.26
N LEU A 84 3.16 -4.51 19.12
CA LEU A 84 2.99 -5.40 17.96
C LEU A 84 2.97 -6.88 18.34
N TRP A 85 3.96 -7.35 19.10
CA TRP A 85 4.08 -8.78 19.45
C TRP A 85 2.97 -9.27 20.38
N ARG A 86 2.48 -8.43 21.29
CA ARG A 86 1.34 -8.76 22.16
C ARG A 86 0.06 -8.89 21.37
N ASN A 87 -0.12 -8.05 20.34
CA ASN A 87 -1.29 -8.10 19.48
C ASN A 87 -1.22 -9.27 18.48
N LEU A 88 -0.06 -9.55 17.90
CA LEU A 88 0.14 -10.69 17.02
C LEU A 88 -0.02 -12.04 17.72
N ALA A 89 0.26 -12.12 19.03
CA ALA A 89 0.00 -13.31 19.83
C ALA A 89 -1.49 -13.67 19.94
N GLN A 90 -2.38 -12.71 19.63
CA GLN A 90 -3.84 -12.89 19.67
C GLN A 90 -4.43 -13.12 18.27
N ALA A 91 -3.63 -12.97 17.21
CA ALA A 91 -4.09 -13.20 15.85
C ALA A 91 -4.34 -14.69 15.58
N GLU A 92 -5.30 -14.99 14.71
CA GLU A 92 -5.50 -16.33 14.19
C GLU A 92 -4.20 -16.83 13.55
N SER A 93 -3.83 -18.08 13.84
CA SER A 93 -2.61 -18.68 13.31
C SER A 93 -2.86 -20.13 12.93
N PHE A 94 -2.12 -20.59 11.92
CA PHE A 94 -2.11 -21.95 11.42
C PHE A 94 -0.68 -22.32 11.04
N ALA A 95 -0.40 -23.61 10.95
CA ALA A 95 0.91 -24.12 10.55
C ALA A 95 0.83 -24.74 9.14
N THR A 96 1.90 -24.58 8.37
CA THR A 96 2.05 -25.18 7.05
C THR A 96 3.47 -25.70 6.88
N ASP A 97 3.64 -26.79 6.12
CA ASP A 97 4.97 -27.35 5.81
C ASP A 97 5.76 -26.50 4.81
N LYS A 98 5.05 -25.61 4.10
CA LYS A 98 5.62 -24.70 3.10
C LYS A 98 5.14 -23.28 3.36
N CYS A 99 5.97 -22.30 3.03
CA CYS A 99 5.53 -20.92 2.96
C CYS A 99 4.47 -20.78 1.86
N ILE A 100 3.33 -20.19 2.19
CA ILE A 100 2.22 -19.94 1.25
C ILE A 100 1.91 -18.45 1.25
N ALA A 101 1.41 -17.92 0.14
CA ALA A 101 0.99 -16.52 0.06
C ALA A 101 -0.25 -16.27 0.94
N MET A 102 -0.48 -15.02 1.33
CA MET A 102 -1.55 -14.66 2.28
C MET A 102 -2.96 -14.91 1.74
N GLU A 103 -3.13 -14.82 0.43
CA GLU A 103 -4.37 -15.11 -0.30
C GLU A 103 -4.73 -16.60 -0.25
N TRP A 104 -3.77 -17.46 0.14
CA TRP A 104 -3.93 -18.91 0.22
C TRP A 104 -4.08 -19.40 1.66
N PHE A 105 -4.11 -18.49 2.64
CA PHE A 105 -4.28 -18.86 4.03
C PHE A 105 -5.61 -19.59 4.25
N PRO A 106 -5.66 -20.62 5.11
CA PRO A 106 -6.89 -21.33 5.46
C PRO A 106 -7.76 -20.53 6.44
N THR A 107 -7.94 -19.24 6.19
CA THR A 107 -8.83 -18.33 6.92
C THR A 107 -9.96 -17.85 6.00
N ASN A 108 -10.93 -17.12 6.55
CA ASN A 108 -12.04 -16.52 5.80
C ASN A 108 -12.77 -17.55 4.89
N GLU A 109 -13.10 -18.71 5.45
CA GLU A 109 -13.77 -19.80 4.73
C GLU A 109 -12.97 -20.31 3.51
N GLY A 110 -11.64 -20.30 3.60
CA GLY A 110 -10.74 -20.77 2.53
C GLY A 110 -10.48 -19.74 1.43
N ARG A 111 -10.91 -18.48 1.62
CA ARG A 111 -10.64 -17.37 0.68
C ARG A 111 -9.34 -16.62 1.00
N GLY A 112 -8.66 -16.99 2.09
CA GLY A 112 -7.43 -16.37 2.52
C GLY A 112 -7.59 -14.93 2.99
N GLN A 113 -6.45 -14.26 3.11
CA GLN A 113 -6.34 -12.86 3.50
C GLN A 113 -5.96 -12.02 2.28
N PRO A 114 -6.89 -11.26 1.69
CA PRO A 114 -6.64 -10.54 0.43
C PRO A 114 -5.80 -9.26 0.59
N TYR A 115 -5.74 -8.69 1.80
CA TYR A 115 -5.08 -7.41 2.05
C TYR A 115 -4.42 -7.37 3.44
N GLY A 116 -3.50 -6.43 3.64
CA GLY A 116 -2.91 -6.13 4.93
C GLY A 116 -1.54 -6.79 5.15
N TYR A 117 -1.32 -7.27 6.36
CA TYR A 117 -0.03 -7.81 6.79
C TYR A 117 -0.16 -9.28 7.19
N ALA A 118 0.89 -10.05 6.96
CA ALA A 118 1.00 -11.44 7.39
C ALA A 118 2.29 -11.64 8.19
N LEU A 119 2.22 -12.49 9.23
CA LEU A 119 3.40 -12.91 9.99
C LEU A 119 3.78 -14.34 9.61
N TYR A 120 4.95 -14.49 9.00
CA TYR A 120 5.59 -15.80 8.80
C TYR A 120 6.57 -16.05 9.94
N ARG A 121 6.41 -17.17 10.66
CA ARG A 121 7.23 -17.53 11.81
C ARG A 121 7.77 -18.94 11.64
N SER A 122 9.07 -19.10 11.90
CA SER A 122 9.72 -20.41 12.00
C SER A 122 10.66 -20.44 13.20
N GLN A 123 10.97 -21.64 13.68
CA GLN A 123 12.01 -21.89 14.67
C GLN A 123 13.15 -22.63 13.97
N ALA A 124 14.36 -22.11 14.13
CA ALA A 124 15.55 -22.72 13.55
C ALA A 124 16.69 -22.69 14.56
N SER A 125 17.42 -23.80 14.60
CA SER A 125 18.65 -23.94 15.38
C SER A 125 19.83 -23.77 14.46
N PHE A 126 20.71 -22.84 14.79
CA PHE A 126 21.84 -22.51 13.95
C PHE A 126 23.17 -22.71 14.68
N PRO A 127 24.24 -23.07 13.96
CA PRO A 127 25.59 -23.05 14.53
C PRO A 127 25.99 -21.62 14.91
N LYS A 128 26.96 -21.49 15.82
CA LYS A 128 27.53 -20.18 16.18
C LYS A 128 28.19 -19.54 14.95
N GLY A 129 27.95 -18.25 14.74
CA GLY A 129 28.60 -17.47 13.69
C GLY A 129 27.65 -16.48 13.02
N ASN A 130 28.13 -15.88 11.93
CA ASN A 130 27.32 -15.01 11.09
C ASN A 130 26.49 -15.87 10.14
N MET A 131 25.24 -15.46 9.94
CA MET A 131 24.31 -16.12 9.04
C MET A 131 23.75 -15.11 8.07
N THR A 132 23.50 -15.58 6.85
CA THR A 132 22.86 -14.79 5.81
C THR A 132 21.52 -15.43 5.50
N LEU A 133 20.46 -14.61 5.53
CA LEU A 133 19.16 -14.98 4.99
C LEU A 133 19.10 -14.52 3.54
N ASP A 134 18.99 -15.47 2.62
CA ASP A 134 19.05 -15.25 1.17
C ASP A 134 17.75 -15.69 0.47
N GLY A 135 17.53 -15.23 -0.77
CA GLY A 135 16.41 -15.63 -1.64
C GLY A 135 15.08 -14.90 -1.40
N MET A 136 15.05 -13.90 -0.52
CA MET A 136 13.85 -13.07 -0.31
C MET A 136 13.58 -12.12 -1.49
N ASP A 137 14.63 -11.66 -2.17
CA ASP A 137 14.57 -10.84 -3.38
C ASP A 137 13.75 -11.46 -4.52
N LYS A 138 13.71 -12.80 -4.61
CA LYS A 138 13.01 -13.52 -5.68
C LYS A 138 11.55 -13.85 -5.36
N SER A 139 11.13 -13.66 -4.11
CA SER A 139 9.85 -14.15 -3.60
C SER A 139 9.03 -13.09 -2.88
N LEU A 140 9.61 -11.92 -2.62
CA LEU A 140 8.95 -10.81 -1.97
C LEU A 140 8.23 -9.93 -2.99
N SER A 141 6.93 -9.73 -2.79
CA SER A 141 6.14 -8.71 -3.48
C SER A 141 5.72 -7.67 -2.44
N GLY A 142 6.51 -6.59 -2.31
CA GLY A 142 6.23 -5.52 -1.37
C GLY A 142 7.37 -5.28 -0.39
N ARG A 143 7.15 -5.53 0.91
CA ARG A 143 8.14 -5.28 1.97
C ARG A 143 8.05 -6.32 3.06
N ALA A 144 9.19 -6.83 3.52
CA ALA A 144 9.30 -7.69 4.69
C ALA A 144 10.15 -7.02 5.77
N ASN A 145 9.63 -6.95 7.00
CA ASN A 145 10.44 -6.62 8.18
C ASN A 145 10.90 -7.92 8.85
N ILE A 146 12.19 -8.01 9.15
CA ILE A 146 12.83 -9.24 9.61
C ILE A 146 13.15 -9.11 11.09
N PHE A 147 12.77 -10.13 11.85
CA PHE A 147 12.99 -10.17 13.30
C PHE A 147 13.59 -11.51 13.72
N VAL A 148 14.55 -11.46 14.65
CA VAL A 148 15.11 -12.64 15.33
C VAL A 148 14.87 -12.47 16.81
N ASN A 149 14.19 -13.44 17.44
CA ASN A 149 13.79 -13.34 18.84
C ASN A 149 13.07 -12.01 19.19
N GLN A 150 12.22 -11.54 18.27
CA GLN A 150 11.47 -10.26 18.37
C GLN A 150 12.33 -8.98 18.26
N GLU A 151 13.64 -9.10 18.05
CA GLU A 151 14.52 -7.98 17.77
C GLU A 151 14.61 -7.72 16.27
N SER A 152 14.57 -6.44 15.87
CA SER A 152 14.61 -6.05 14.45
C SER A 152 16.00 -6.26 13.87
N MET A 153 16.07 -7.00 12.77
CA MET A 153 17.28 -7.19 11.97
C MET A 153 17.31 -6.31 10.72
N GLY A 154 16.23 -5.57 10.46
CA GLY A 154 16.08 -4.71 9.28
C GLY A 154 14.88 -5.11 8.42
N TYR A 155 14.92 -4.70 7.15
CA TYR A 155 13.85 -4.96 6.18
C TYR A 155 14.41 -5.26 4.79
N LYS A 156 13.57 -5.84 3.95
CA LYS A 156 13.77 -6.03 2.51
C LYS A 156 12.57 -5.49 1.72
N PHE A 157 12.85 -5.04 0.51
CA PHE A 157 11.89 -4.65 -0.52
C PHE A 157 12.04 -5.60 -1.69
#